data_AF-A0A6N0KM91-F1
#
_entry.id   AF-A0A6N0KM91-F1
#
_cell.length_a   1.000
_cell.length_b   1.000
_cell.length_c   1.000
_cell.angle_alpha   90.00
_cell.angle_beta   90.00
_cell.angle_gamma   90.00
#
_symmetry.space_group_name_H-M   'P 1'
#
loop_
_entity.id
_entity.type
_entity.pdbx_description
1 polymer ?
#
loop_
_entity_poly.entity_id
_entity_poly.type
_entity_poly.pdbx_seq_one_letter_code
_entity_poly.pdbx_strand_id
1 'polypeptide(L)'
;MTATSDLIESLISYSWDDWQVTRQEAGRVIAAIRNDNVPDATIAALDKSGSLIKLFQRVGPPELARSLVASIAGRTTMQRYQARNALIRSLVNNPLGTQTDNWIYFPTITFFDICADLADAAGRLGFAAAGATGVASQAIQGPFSGVGATGVNPTDLPSIAFGDQLKLLNKDPATVTKYSNPLGDLGAYLSQLSPQDKLNQAQTLVGQPISTLFPDAYPGNPPSRAKVMSAAARKYDLTPQLIGAIILAEQRDQTRDEDAKDYQAAVSIKSANTSIGLGQVVVSTAIKYELFTDLLGQPVRRGLSRKAVATLLASDEFNIFATARYIRYVANLASQQDLRKLPKTRGAFPSIDLRAYAGNPRNWPRDNVRALASEYTSRPWDDNLSPGWPMFVDDAYATFLDPGMRFP
;
A
#
# COMPACT_ATOMS: atom_id res chain seq x y z
N MET A 1 -29.14 -13.89 -21.03
CA MET A 1 -29.01 -13.57 -19.59
C MET A 1 -28.12 -14.63 -18.97
N THR A 2 -27.43 -14.31 -17.89
CA THR A 2 -26.64 -15.26 -17.08
C THR A 2 -27.39 -15.57 -15.79
N ALA A 3 -27.06 -16.67 -15.11
CA ALA A 3 -27.66 -16.99 -13.81
C ALA A 3 -27.47 -15.85 -12.79
N THR A 4 -26.31 -15.20 -12.82
CA THR A 4 -26.00 -14.05 -11.97
C THR A 4 -26.83 -12.82 -12.35
N SER A 5 -27.01 -12.52 -13.65
CA SER A 5 -27.84 -11.37 -14.05
C SER A 5 -29.30 -11.57 -13.65
N ASP A 6 -29.85 -12.77 -13.83
CA ASP A 6 -31.24 -13.08 -13.46
C ASP A 6 -31.47 -12.92 -11.95
N LEU A 7 -30.53 -13.39 -11.13
CA LEU A 7 -30.58 -13.22 -9.68
C LEU A 7 -30.51 -11.75 -9.28
N ILE A 8 -29.59 -10.97 -9.87
CA ILE A 8 -29.43 -9.55 -9.55
C ILE A 8 -30.69 -8.79 -9.96
N GLU A 9 -31.24 -9.04 -11.15
CA GLU A 9 -32.48 -8.39 -11.60
C GLU A 9 -33.64 -8.68 -10.65
N SER A 10 -33.80 -9.93 -10.21
CA SER A 10 -34.79 -10.30 -9.18
C SER A 10 -34.59 -9.51 -7.89
N LEU A 11 -33.36 -9.46 -7.36
CA LEU A 11 -33.09 -8.78 -6.09
C LEU A 11 -33.31 -7.28 -6.16
N ILE A 12 -33.06 -6.65 -7.31
CA ILE A 12 -33.27 -5.21 -7.47
C ILE A 12 -34.69 -4.87 -7.92
N SER A 13 -35.46 -5.78 -8.53
CA SER A 13 -36.82 -5.51 -9.04
C SER A 13 -37.92 -5.62 -7.99
N TYR A 14 -37.70 -6.38 -6.91
CA TYR A 14 -38.72 -6.68 -5.88
C TYR A 14 -38.59 -5.85 -4.60
N SER A 15 -37.74 -4.81 -4.57
CA SER A 15 -37.67 -3.94 -3.39
C SER A 15 -38.96 -3.11 -3.29
N TRP A 16 -39.63 -3.18 -2.13
CA TRP A 16 -40.87 -2.45 -1.84
C TRP A 16 -40.67 -0.93 -1.94
N ASP A 17 -39.43 -0.48 -1.69
CA ASP A 17 -38.94 0.85 -2.04
C ASP A 17 -38.22 0.81 -3.39
N ASP A 18 -38.78 1.48 -4.40
CA ASP A 18 -38.18 1.59 -5.74
C ASP A 18 -36.85 2.37 -5.77
N TRP A 19 -36.43 2.90 -4.62
CA TRP A 19 -35.31 3.81 -4.45
C TRP A 19 -34.05 3.15 -3.89
N GLN A 20 -34.16 2.13 -3.03
CA GLN A 20 -33.01 1.45 -2.44
C GLN A 20 -33.30 -0.04 -2.19
N VAL A 21 -32.29 -0.89 -2.40
CA VAL A 21 -32.34 -2.28 -1.94
C VAL A 21 -31.89 -2.37 -0.48
N THR A 22 -32.37 -3.37 0.24
CA THR A 22 -31.95 -3.60 1.62
C THR A 22 -30.45 -3.94 1.67
N ARG A 23 -29.82 -3.70 2.83
CA ARG A 23 -28.41 -4.08 3.06
C ARG A 23 -28.17 -5.58 2.82
N GLN A 24 -29.14 -6.44 3.16
CA GLN A 24 -29.04 -7.88 2.95
C GLN A 24 -29.06 -8.26 1.47
N GLU A 25 -29.95 -7.65 0.68
CA GLU A 25 -30.01 -7.86 -0.77
C GLU A 25 -28.73 -7.38 -1.44
N ALA A 26 -28.23 -6.19 -1.08
CA ALA A 26 -26.96 -5.69 -1.57
C ALA A 26 -25.79 -6.65 -1.25
N GLY A 27 -25.73 -7.19 -0.03
CA GLY A 27 -24.76 -8.22 0.34
C GLY A 27 -24.84 -9.48 -0.53
N ARG A 28 -26.05 -9.94 -0.86
CA ARG A 28 -26.26 -11.08 -1.77
C ARG A 28 -25.83 -10.76 -3.21
N VAL A 29 -26.12 -9.56 -3.71
CA VAL A 29 -25.68 -9.11 -5.04
C VAL A 29 -24.15 -9.07 -5.13
N ILE A 30 -23.48 -8.48 -4.15
CA ILE A 30 -22.01 -8.42 -4.10
C ILE A 30 -21.41 -9.84 -4.08
N ALA A 31 -21.96 -10.73 -3.25
CA ALA A 31 -21.52 -12.12 -3.21
C ALA A 31 -21.74 -12.84 -4.54
N ALA A 32 -22.84 -12.57 -5.25
CA ALA A 32 -23.11 -13.15 -6.56
C ALA A 32 -22.09 -12.67 -7.61
N ILE A 33 -21.76 -11.37 -7.63
CA ILE A 33 -20.72 -10.80 -8.51
C ILE A 33 -19.35 -11.41 -8.21
N ARG A 34 -19.00 -11.54 -6.92
CA ARG A 34 -17.70 -12.12 -6.51
C ARG A 34 -17.59 -13.61 -6.81
N ASN A 35 -18.70 -14.34 -6.94
CA ASN A 35 -18.69 -15.76 -7.30
C ASN A 35 -19.00 -16.01 -8.77
N ASP A 36 -19.16 -14.96 -9.57
CA ASP A 36 -19.49 -15.07 -10.99
C ASP A 36 -18.29 -15.57 -11.82
N ASN A 37 -18.56 -16.61 -12.61
CA ASN A 37 -17.64 -17.26 -13.54
C ASN A 37 -17.62 -16.55 -14.91
N VAL A 38 -18.64 -15.74 -15.22
CA VAL A 38 -18.82 -15.05 -16.50
C VAL A 38 -19.13 -13.55 -16.32
N PRO A 39 -18.32 -12.79 -15.55
CA PRO A 39 -18.63 -11.43 -15.12
C PRO A 39 -18.88 -10.45 -16.28
N ASP A 40 -18.14 -10.53 -17.38
CA ASP A 40 -18.38 -9.68 -18.55
C ASP A 40 -19.78 -9.93 -19.15
N ALA A 41 -20.18 -11.19 -19.33
CA ALA A 41 -21.50 -11.53 -19.88
C ALA A 41 -22.65 -11.06 -18.97
N THR A 42 -22.47 -11.16 -17.64
CA THR A 42 -23.42 -10.67 -16.65
C THR A 42 -23.59 -9.15 -16.75
N ILE A 43 -22.50 -8.39 -16.84
CA ILE A 43 -22.54 -6.93 -16.96
C ILE A 43 -23.16 -6.51 -18.30
N ALA A 44 -22.86 -7.22 -19.40
CA ALA A 44 -23.51 -7.00 -20.69
C ALA A 44 -25.03 -7.18 -20.62
N ALA A 45 -25.49 -8.23 -19.92
CA ALA A 45 -26.91 -8.51 -19.74
C ALA A 45 -27.61 -7.42 -18.91
N LEU A 46 -27.01 -7.03 -17.78
CA LEU A 46 -27.56 -5.99 -16.90
C LEU A 46 -27.59 -4.60 -17.56
N ASP A 47 -26.59 -4.24 -18.37
CA ASP A 47 -26.62 -2.96 -19.09
C ASP A 47 -27.70 -2.99 -20.19
N LYS A 48 -27.82 -4.11 -20.91
CA LYS A 48 -28.85 -4.30 -21.95
C LYS A 48 -30.28 -4.18 -21.42
N SER A 49 -30.54 -4.65 -20.21
CA SER A 49 -31.87 -4.52 -19.56
C SER A 49 -32.06 -3.17 -18.85
N GLY A 50 -31.05 -2.30 -18.81
CA GLY A 50 -31.07 -1.05 -18.06
C GLY A 50 -30.98 -1.25 -16.54
N SER A 51 -30.71 -2.47 -16.08
CA SER A 51 -30.61 -2.84 -14.67
C SER A 51 -29.25 -2.47 -14.06
N LEU A 52 -28.20 -2.33 -14.87
CA LEU A 52 -26.86 -1.99 -14.36
C LEU A 52 -26.78 -0.59 -13.72
N ILE A 53 -27.41 0.41 -14.33
CA ILE A 53 -27.50 1.75 -13.73
C ILE A 53 -28.35 1.73 -12.46
N LYS A 54 -29.47 1.00 -12.46
CA LYS A 54 -30.34 0.84 -11.30
C LYS A 54 -29.61 0.18 -10.15
N LEU A 55 -28.77 -0.82 -10.43
CA LEU A 55 -27.93 -1.49 -9.45
C LEU A 55 -27.01 -0.48 -8.73
N PHE A 56 -26.30 0.37 -9.48
CA PHE A 56 -25.45 1.41 -8.89
C PHE A 56 -26.23 2.50 -8.15
N GLN A 57 -27.46 2.79 -8.54
CA GLN A 57 -28.32 3.76 -7.85
C GLN A 57 -28.92 3.21 -6.55
N ARG A 58 -29.31 1.94 -6.54
CA ARG A 58 -30.09 1.32 -5.45
C ARG A 58 -29.22 0.76 -4.33
N VAL A 59 -27.95 0.43 -4.58
CA VAL A 59 -26.99 0.08 -3.52
C VAL A 59 -26.46 1.36 -2.88
N GLY A 60 -27.21 1.87 -1.89
CA GLY A 60 -27.04 3.20 -1.31
C GLY A 60 -25.86 3.38 -0.35
N PRO A 61 -25.70 2.55 0.70
CA PRO A 61 -24.65 2.77 1.71
C PRO A 61 -23.24 2.76 1.09
N PRO A 62 -22.41 3.79 1.34
CA PRO A 62 -21.08 3.93 0.70
C PRO A 62 -20.17 2.73 0.87
N GLU A 63 -20.23 2.03 2.00
CA GLU A 63 -19.47 0.81 2.27
C GLU A 63 -19.86 -0.34 1.34
N LEU A 64 -21.16 -0.50 1.05
CA LEU A 64 -21.66 -1.51 0.12
C LEU A 64 -21.41 -1.09 -1.32
N ALA A 65 -21.50 0.21 -1.62
CA ALA A 65 -21.15 0.76 -2.93
C ALA A 65 -19.67 0.53 -3.26
N ARG A 66 -18.77 0.73 -2.29
CA ARG A 66 -17.33 0.42 -2.46
C ARG A 66 -17.10 -1.05 -2.80
N SER A 67 -17.69 -1.97 -2.04
CA SER A 67 -17.58 -3.41 -2.32
C SER A 67 -18.14 -3.81 -3.68
N LEU A 68 -19.30 -3.26 -4.05
CA LEU A 68 -19.92 -3.49 -5.36
C LEU A 68 -19.04 -2.97 -6.50
N VAL A 69 -18.64 -1.70 -6.43
CA VAL A 69 -17.84 -1.03 -7.46
C VAL A 69 -16.49 -1.71 -7.63
N ALA A 70 -15.80 -2.02 -6.55
CA ALA A 70 -14.51 -2.70 -6.59
C ALA A 70 -14.62 -4.11 -7.18
N SER A 71 -15.66 -4.88 -6.78
CA SER A 71 -15.89 -6.22 -7.31
C SER A 71 -16.19 -6.21 -8.81
N ILE A 72 -16.99 -5.27 -9.30
CA ILE A 72 -17.27 -5.15 -10.74
C ILE A 72 -16.01 -4.70 -11.49
N ALA A 73 -15.33 -3.66 -10.99
CA ALA A 73 -14.13 -3.12 -11.62
C ALA A 73 -13.02 -4.17 -11.75
N GLY A 74 -12.78 -4.96 -10.69
CA GLY A 74 -11.72 -5.97 -10.65
C GLY A 74 -12.02 -7.27 -11.39
N ARG A 75 -13.27 -7.51 -11.79
CA ARG A 75 -13.71 -8.77 -12.44
C ARG A 75 -14.07 -8.61 -13.92
N THR A 76 -14.40 -7.40 -14.34
CA THR A 76 -14.71 -7.11 -15.74
C THR A 76 -13.44 -6.83 -16.54
N THR A 77 -13.41 -7.28 -17.78
CA THR A 77 -12.33 -7.03 -18.74
C THR A 77 -12.89 -6.30 -19.96
N MET A 78 -13.64 -7.00 -20.82
CA MET A 78 -14.17 -6.43 -22.05
C MET A 78 -15.33 -5.46 -21.79
N GLN A 79 -16.07 -5.68 -20.69
CA GLN A 79 -17.29 -4.93 -20.37
C GLN A 79 -17.07 -3.83 -19.33
N ARG A 80 -15.80 -3.59 -18.96
CA ARG A 80 -15.41 -2.59 -17.96
C ARG A 80 -15.85 -1.17 -18.33
N TYR A 81 -15.75 -0.80 -19.61
CA TYR A 81 -16.20 0.50 -20.10
C TYR A 81 -17.71 0.70 -19.94
N GLN A 82 -18.51 -0.35 -20.16
CA GLN A 82 -19.96 -0.30 -19.96
C GLN A 82 -20.30 -0.12 -18.48
N ALA A 83 -19.65 -0.88 -17.59
CA ALA A 83 -19.79 -0.73 -16.14
C ALA A 83 -19.42 0.68 -15.67
N ARG A 84 -18.27 1.20 -16.13
CA ARG A 84 -17.82 2.55 -15.81
C ARG A 84 -18.82 3.62 -16.27
N ASN A 85 -19.35 3.50 -17.49
CA ASN A 85 -20.33 4.44 -18.01
C ASN A 85 -21.67 4.37 -17.26
N ALA A 86 -22.13 3.18 -16.90
CA ALA A 86 -23.33 3.03 -16.09
C ALA A 86 -23.17 3.66 -14.70
N LEU A 87 -22.00 3.51 -14.09
CA LEU A 87 -21.65 4.20 -12.84
C LEU A 87 -21.62 5.72 -13.02
N ILE A 88 -21.04 6.26 -14.10
CA ILE A 88 -21.08 7.71 -14.36
C ILE A 88 -22.53 8.21 -14.43
N ARG A 89 -23.40 7.49 -15.15
CA ARG A 89 -24.82 7.86 -15.24
C ARG A 89 -25.53 7.79 -13.88
N SER A 90 -25.18 6.85 -13.01
CA SER A 90 -25.80 6.74 -11.68
C SER A 90 -25.43 7.90 -10.75
N LEU A 91 -24.23 8.48 -10.91
CA LEU A 91 -23.74 9.57 -10.06
C LEU A 91 -24.51 10.89 -10.20
N VAL A 92 -25.32 11.05 -11.25
CA VAL A 92 -26.21 12.22 -11.40
C VAL A 92 -27.17 12.36 -10.22
N ASN A 93 -27.67 11.24 -9.70
CA ASN A 93 -28.62 11.21 -8.58
C ASN A 93 -27.95 10.90 -7.23
N ASN A 94 -26.68 10.48 -7.25
CA ASN A 94 -25.90 10.17 -6.04
C ASN A 94 -24.45 10.64 -6.21
N PRO A 95 -24.19 11.96 -6.06
CA PRO A 95 -22.85 12.50 -6.25
C PRO A 95 -21.86 12.05 -5.16
N LEU A 96 -22.35 11.58 -4.00
CA LEU A 96 -21.50 11.10 -2.90
C LEU A 96 -20.79 9.79 -3.26
N GLY A 97 -21.54 8.82 -3.80
CA GLY A 97 -21.04 7.52 -4.23
C GLY A 97 -20.15 6.84 -3.18
N THR A 98 -18.87 6.64 -3.49
CA THR A 98 -17.89 5.97 -2.61
C THR A 98 -17.02 6.95 -1.81
N GLN A 99 -17.15 8.26 -2.03
CA GLN A 99 -16.25 9.29 -1.52
C GLN A 99 -16.55 9.67 -0.06
N THR A 100 -16.44 8.70 0.85
CA THR A 100 -16.62 8.85 2.30
C THR A 100 -15.49 8.18 3.06
N ASP A 101 -15.38 8.48 4.36
CA ASP A 101 -14.46 7.80 5.28
C ASP A 101 -13.01 7.85 4.76
N ASN A 102 -12.32 6.71 4.77
CA ASN A 102 -10.94 6.58 4.27
C ASN A 102 -10.80 6.93 2.78
N TRP A 103 -11.90 6.89 2.01
CA TRP A 103 -11.90 7.12 0.56
C TRP A 103 -12.38 8.53 0.17
N ILE A 104 -12.50 9.45 1.13
CA ILE A 104 -12.96 10.83 0.88
C ILE A 104 -12.11 11.60 -0.16
N TYR A 105 -10.86 11.17 -0.41
CA TYR A 105 -9.97 11.81 -1.38
C TYR A 105 -10.01 11.18 -2.78
N PHE A 106 -10.84 10.15 -2.98
CA PHE A 106 -11.03 9.49 -4.26
C PHE A 106 -12.46 9.74 -4.77
N PRO A 107 -12.64 10.56 -5.82
CA PRO A 107 -13.91 10.61 -6.52
C PRO A 107 -14.36 9.21 -6.93
N THR A 108 -15.67 8.94 -6.96
CA THR A 108 -16.20 7.59 -7.18
C THR A 108 -15.68 6.92 -8.46
N ILE A 109 -15.49 7.70 -9.53
CA ILE A 109 -14.90 7.18 -10.78
C ILE A 109 -13.41 6.89 -10.63
N THR A 110 -12.67 7.71 -9.87
CA THR A 110 -11.27 7.43 -9.54
C THR A 110 -11.15 6.17 -8.68
N PHE A 111 -12.08 5.92 -7.75
CA PHE A 111 -12.12 4.67 -6.98
C PHE A 111 -12.33 3.46 -7.90
N PHE A 112 -13.28 3.52 -8.84
CA PHE A 112 -13.48 2.49 -9.86
C PHE A 112 -12.19 2.24 -10.65
N ASP A 113 -11.57 3.31 -11.16
CA ASP A 113 -10.40 3.23 -12.02
C ASP A 113 -9.17 2.66 -11.26
N ILE A 114 -8.99 3.01 -9.97
CA ILE A 114 -7.96 2.41 -9.10
C ILE A 114 -8.20 0.91 -8.92
N CYS A 115 -9.44 0.49 -8.65
CA CYS A 115 -9.76 -0.93 -8.45
C CYS A 115 -9.52 -1.75 -9.73
N ALA A 116 -9.89 -1.21 -10.89
CA ALA A 116 -9.65 -1.85 -12.19
C ALA A 116 -8.15 -1.99 -12.48
N ASP A 117 -7.39 -0.90 -12.37
CA ASP A 117 -5.96 -0.90 -12.63
C ASP A 117 -5.20 -1.81 -11.65
N LEU A 118 -5.60 -1.80 -10.37
CA LEU A 118 -5.02 -2.67 -9.34
C LEU A 118 -5.27 -4.14 -9.63
N ALA A 119 -6.49 -4.53 -9.99
CA ALA A 119 -6.82 -5.92 -10.29
C ALA A 119 -6.03 -6.43 -11.52
N ASP A 120 -5.93 -5.62 -12.56
CA ASP A 120 -5.11 -5.92 -13.75
C ASP A 120 -3.62 -6.06 -13.38
N ALA A 121 -3.10 -5.15 -12.55
CA ALA A 121 -1.73 -5.22 -12.08
C ALA A 121 -1.48 -6.46 -11.21
N ALA A 122 -2.41 -6.81 -10.32
CA ALA A 122 -2.33 -7.98 -9.46
C ALA A 122 -2.32 -9.29 -10.26
N GLY A 123 -3.15 -9.37 -11.32
CA GLY A 123 -3.13 -10.49 -12.27
C GLY A 123 -1.83 -10.54 -13.06
N ARG A 124 -1.43 -9.42 -13.68
CA ARG A 124 -0.25 -9.32 -14.55
C ARG A 124 1.07 -9.58 -13.82
N LEU A 125 1.21 -9.07 -12.60
CA LEU A 125 2.45 -9.12 -11.82
C LEU A 125 2.49 -10.31 -10.83
N GLY A 126 1.37 -11.04 -10.71
CA GLY A 126 1.28 -12.29 -9.97
C GLY A 126 1.15 -12.12 -8.46
N PHE A 127 0.29 -11.21 -8.00
CA PHE A 127 -0.04 -11.02 -6.59
C PHE A 127 -1.55 -10.99 -6.29
N ALA A 128 -2.40 -11.50 -7.18
CA ALA A 128 -3.86 -11.51 -6.99
C ALA A 128 -4.39 -12.53 -5.96
N ALA A 129 -3.63 -13.60 -5.69
CA ALA A 129 -4.12 -14.74 -4.90
C ALA A 129 -3.88 -14.56 -3.40
N ALA A 130 -4.86 -15.01 -2.60
CA ALA A 130 -4.74 -15.15 -1.16
C ALA A 130 -3.61 -16.12 -0.78
N GLY A 131 -2.87 -15.82 0.29
CA GLY A 131 -1.75 -16.67 0.71
C GLY A 131 -1.14 -16.29 2.05
N ALA A 132 -1.93 -15.73 2.97
CA ALA A 132 -1.45 -15.35 4.28
C ALA A 132 -1.40 -16.54 5.24
N THR A 133 -0.30 -16.63 6.00
CA THR A 133 -0.09 -17.61 7.06
C THR A 133 0.43 -16.99 8.35
N GLY A 134 0.71 -15.68 8.35
CA GLY A 134 1.25 -14.94 9.50
C GLY A 134 0.18 -14.26 10.33
N VAL A 135 0.41 -14.22 11.64
CA VAL A 135 -0.46 -13.56 12.63
C VAL A 135 0.08 -12.15 12.93
N ALA A 136 -0.84 -11.19 13.09
CA ALA A 136 -0.53 -9.82 13.44
C ALA A 136 -0.15 -9.65 14.92
N SER A 137 0.78 -8.73 15.18
CA SER A 137 1.07 -8.25 16.54
C SER A 137 -0.14 -7.50 17.12
N GLN A 138 -0.31 -7.57 18.44
CA GLN A 138 -1.31 -6.77 19.18
C GLN A 138 -0.67 -5.55 19.86
N ALA A 139 0.61 -5.26 19.59
CA ALA A 139 1.30 -4.10 20.16
C ALA A 139 0.61 -2.80 19.74
N ILE A 140 0.42 -1.87 20.68
CA ILE A 140 -0.20 -0.56 20.42
C ILE A 140 0.75 0.62 20.66
N GLN A 141 1.97 0.35 21.15
CA GLN A 141 2.97 1.35 21.50
C GLN A 141 4.38 0.74 21.39
N GLY A 142 5.39 1.61 21.34
CA GLY A 142 6.80 1.22 21.26
C GLY A 142 7.24 0.74 19.87
N PRO A 143 8.53 0.41 19.69
CA PRO A 143 9.07 -0.09 18.43
C PRO A 143 8.30 -1.30 17.88
N PHE A 144 8.16 -1.38 16.56
CA PHE A 144 7.43 -2.46 15.89
C PHE A 144 5.96 -2.59 16.36
N SER A 145 5.27 -1.45 16.45
CA SER A 145 3.82 -1.38 16.72
C SER A 145 3.02 -0.65 15.63
N GLY A 146 3.68 -0.19 14.55
CA GLY A 146 3.01 0.32 13.36
C GLY A 146 2.32 -0.76 12.53
N VAL A 147 1.79 -0.37 11.36
CA VAL A 147 1.03 -1.23 10.45
C VAL A 147 1.80 -2.48 10.02
N GLY A 148 3.13 -2.41 9.88
CA GLY A 148 3.96 -3.56 9.53
C GLY A 148 3.91 -4.68 10.56
N ALA A 149 3.75 -4.36 11.84
CA ALA A 149 3.58 -5.35 12.88
C ALA A 149 2.12 -5.76 13.06
N THR A 150 1.19 -4.79 13.04
CA THR A 150 -0.19 -4.97 13.55
C THR A 150 -1.25 -5.19 12.48
N GLY A 151 -0.96 -4.85 11.22
CA GLY A 151 -1.94 -4.85 10.13
C GLY A 151 -3.02 -3.77 10.24
N VAL A 152 -3.01 -2.96 11.30
CA VAL A 152 -3.99 -1.86 11.51
C VAL A 152 -3.63 -0.72 10.56
N ASN A 153 -4.55 -0.38 9.65
CA ASN A 153 -4.27 0.63 8.63
C ASN A 153 -4.09 2.02 9.27
N PRO A 154 -3.10 2.83 8.84
CA PRO A 154 -2.93 4.20 9.33
C PRO A 154 -4.18 5.08 9.17
N THR A 155 -5.04 4.81 8.17
CA THR A 155 -6.29 5.56 7.98
C THR A 155 -7.40 5.19 8.96
N ASP A 156 -7.33 4.00 9.56
CA ASP A 156 -8.32 3.51 10.54
C ASP A 156 -7.98 3.94 11.98
N LEU A 157 -6.81 4.55 12.18
CA LEU A 157 -6.39 5.01 13.49
C LEU A 157 -7.29 6.17 13.97
N PRO A 158 -7.68 6.18 15.26
CA PRO A 158 -8.44 7.28 15.83
C PRO A 158 -7.77 8.63 15.57
N SER A 159 -8.58 9.67 15.36
CA SER A 159 -8.05 11.03 15.30
C SER A 159 -7.22 11.33 16.55
N ILE A 160 -6.01 11.88 16.35
CA ILE A 160 -5.14 12.29 17.46
C ILE A 160 -5.94 13.22 18.38
N ALA A 161 -5.84 13.01 19.69
CA ALA A 161 -6.57 13.79 20.67
C ALA A 161 -6.30 15.29 20.47
N PHE A 162 -7.34 16.12 20.54
CA PHE A 162 -7.26 17.55 20.24
C PHE A 162 -6.15 18.28 21.04
N GLY A 163 -5.96 17.92 22.31
CA GLY A 163 -4.88 18.46 23.14
C GLY A 163 -3.48 18.14 22.59
N ASP A 164 -3.26 16.92 22.10
CA ASP A 164 -2.00 16.52 21.50
C ASP A 164 -1.80 17.17 20.12
N GLN A 165 -2.87 17.37 19.34
CA GLN A 165 -2.80 18.15 18.10
C GLN A 165 -2.27 19.56 18.36
N LEU A 166 -2.83 20.29 19.33
CA LEU A 166 -2.37 21.64 19.70
C LEU A 166 -0.91 21.66 20.16
N LYS A 167 -0.49 20.67 20.94
CA LYS A 167 0.90 20.53 21.40
C LYS A 167 1.87 20.25 20.25
N LEU A 168 1.48 19.40 19.28
CA LEU A 168 2.25 19.17 18.05
C LEU A 168 2.36 20.45 17.20
N LEU A 169 1.30 21.27 17.12
CA LEU A 169 1.36 22.58 16.45
C LEU A 169 2.38 23.51 17.11
N ASN A 170 2.45 23.48 18.44
CA ASN A 170 3.37 24.29 19.24
C ASN A 170 4.76 23.68 19.41
N LYS A 171 5.03 22.52 18.79
CA LYS A 171 6.29 21.77 18.89
C LYS A 171 6.70 21.45 20.33
N ASP A 172 5.72 21.09 21.16
CA ASP A 172 5.98 20.60 22.51
C ASP A 172 6.90 19.36 22.46
N PRO A 173 8.10 19.38 23.10
CA PRO A 173 9.09 18.32 22.92
C PRO A 173 8.59 16.93 23.30
N ALA A 174 7.88 16.80 24.43
CA ALA A 174 7.38 15.51 24.88
C ALA A 174 6.33 14.92 23.92
N THR A 175 5.41 15.76 23.43
CA THR A 175 4.41 15.33 22.45
C THR A 175 5.04 15.01 21.10
N VAL A 176 6.04 15.78 20.64
CA VAL A 176 6.77 15.46 19.40
C VAL A 176 7.45 14.10 19.52
N THR A 177 8.13 13.81 20.63
CA THR A 177 8.76 12.50 20.88
C THR A 177 7.74 11.36 20.83
N LYS A 178 6.55 11.53 21.44
CA LYS A 178 5.49 10.50 21.42
C LYS A 178 5.04 10.10 20.01
N TYR A 179 5.03 11.05 19.07
CA TYR A 179 4.53 10.87 17.71
C TYR A 179 5.62 10.75 16.64
N SER A 180 6.89 10.59 17.03
CA SER A 180 8.03 10.41 16.13
C SER A 180 8.68 9.04 16.32
N ASN A 181 9.70 8.75 15.52
CA ASN A 181 10.54 7.56 15.62
C ASN A 181 10.83 7.17 17.08
N PRO A 182 10.52 5.92 17.48
CA PRO A 182 10.69 5.47 18.86
C PRO A 182 12.14 5.16 19.24
N LEU A 183 13.06 5.03 18.28
CA LEU A 183 14.44 4.65 18.54
C LEU A 183 15.39 5.84 18.50
N GLY A 184 16.28 5.91 19.49
CA GLY A 184 17.49 6.72 19.45
C GLY A 184 18.71 5.87 19.09
N ASP A 185 19.08 4.93 19.98
CA ASP A 185 20.19 4.00 19.75
C ASP A 185 19.71 2.71 19.07
N LEU A 186 19.89 2.64 17.75
CA LEU A 186 19.52 1.50 16.92
C LEU A 186 20.28 0.22 17.30
N GLY A 187 21.55 0.34 17.70
CA GLY A 187 22.37 -0.81 18.08
C GLY A 187 21.93 -1.39 19.42
N ALA A 188 21.63 -0.53 20.40
CA ALA A 188 21.10 -0.96 21.69
C ALA A 188 19.76 -1.70 21.52
N TYR A 189 18.86 -1.21 20.67
CA TYR A 189 17.61 -1.92 20.36
C TYR A 189 17.87 -3.32 19.77
N LEU A 190 18.72 -3.41 18.74
CA LEU A 190 19.03 -4.70 18.13
C LEU A 190 19.71 -5.69 19.09
N SER A 191 20.48 -5.20 20.06
CA SER A 191 21.18 -6.04 21.04
C SER A 191 20.24 -6.72 22.03
N GLN A 192 19.03 -6.18 22.21
CA GLN A 192 17.99 -6.74 23.09
C GLN A 192 17.14 -7.81 22.40
N LEU A 193 17.17 -7.90 21.08
CA LEU A 193 16.42 -8.88 20.31
C LEU A 193 17.26 -10.15 20.10
N SER A 194 16.73 -11.30 20.52
CA SER A 194 17.35 -12.58 20.19
C SER A 194 17.27 -12.84 18.67
N PRO A 195 18.09 -13.76 18.12
CA PRO A 195 17.97 -14.16 16.72
C PRO A 195 16.56 -14.63 16.36
N GLN A 196 15.87 -15.33 17.27
CA GLN A 196 14.50 -15.79 17.06
C GLN A 196 13.49 -14.63 17.07
N ASP A 197 13.66 -13.62 17.94
CA ASP A 197 12.79 -12.44 17.94
C ASP A 197 12.89 -11.68 16.62
N LYS A 198 14.11 -11.53 16.09
CA LYS A 198 14.34 -10.90 14.79
C LYS A 198 13.64 -11.67 13.67
N LEU A 199 13.77 -13.01 13.66
CA LEU A 199 13.10 -13.87 12.70
C LEU A 199 11.58 -13.79 12.82
N ASN A 200 11.04 -13.83 14.04
CA ASN A 200 9.61 -13.70 14.31
C ASN A 200 9.06 -12.37 13.79
N GLN A 201 9.75 -11.25 14.02
CA GLN A 201 9.35 -9.94 13.47
C GLN A 201 9.33 -9.96 11.93
N ALA A 202 10.34 -10.53 11.30
CA ALA A 202 10.41 -10.65 9.84
C ALA A 202 9.24 -11.49 9.29
N GLN A 203 8.92 -12.62 9.93
CA GLN A 203 7.81 -13.50 9.57
C GLN A 203 6.45 -12.83 9.80
N THR A 204 6.27 -12.14 10.93
CA THR A 204 5.07 -11.33 11.22
C THR A 204 4.88 -10.28 10.13
N LEU A 205 5.92 -9.54 9.77
CA LEU A 205 5.83 -8.50 8.74
C LEU A 205 5.35 -9.07 7.40
N VAL A 206 5.99 -10.13 6.89
CA VAL A 206 5.74 -10.58 5.51
C VAL A 206 4.62 -11.62 5.38
N GLY A 207 4.30 -12.35 6.45
CA GLY A 207 3.34 -13.46 6.43
C GLY A 207 1.87 -13.04 6.54
N GLN A 208 1.60 -11.84 7.05
CA GLN A 208 0.25 -11.28 7.17
C GLN A 208 -0.35 -10.91 5.80
N PRO A 209 -1.69 -10.87 5.68
CA PRO A 209 -2.34 -10.21 4.56
C PRO A 209 -1.91 -8.75 4.47
N ILE A 210 -1.93 -8.18 3.27
CA ILE A 210 -1.81 -6.72 3.11
C ILE A 210 -2.96 -5.97 3.80
N SER A 211 -2.64 -4.87 4.48
CA SER A 211 -3.61 -3.87 4.90
C SER A 211 -3.95 -2.99 3.69
N THR A 212 -4.94 -3.41 2.91
CA THR A 212 -5.35 -2.75 1.65
C THR A 212 -6.62 -1.93 1.84
N LEU A 213 -6.67 -0.77 1.20
CA LEU A 213 -7.88 0.04 1.07
C LEU A 213 -8.83 -0.46 -0.04
N PHE A 214 -8.44 -1.50 -0.80
CA PHE A 214 -9.20 -2.01 -1.94
C PHE A 214 -9.35 -3.53 -1.87
N PRO A 215 -9.82 -4.11 -0.75
CA PRO A 215 -9.86 -5.57 -0.57
C PRO A 215 -10.73 -6.26 -1.63
N ASP A 216 -11.81 -5.62 -2.07
CA ASP A 216 -12.74 -6.19 -3.03
C ASP A 216 -12.29 -6.07 -4.51
N ALA A 217 -11.17 -5.40 -4.78
CA ALA A 217 -10.53 -5.46 -6.10
C ALA A 217 -9.85 -6.81 -6.35
N TYR A 218 -9.52 -7.55 -5.28
CA TYR A 218 -8.95 -8.88 -5.36
C TYR A 218 -10.04 -9.94 -5.60
N PRO A 219 -9.74 -11.02 -6.37
CA PRO A 219 -10.71 -12.09 -6.64
C PRO A 219 -11.20 -12.81 -5.37
N GLY A 220 -10.36 -12.85 -4.33
CA GLY A 220 -10.64 -13.49 -3.04
C GLY A 220 -10.19 -12.61 -1.88
N ASN A 221 -9.62 -13.21 -0.84
CA ASN A 221 -8.97 -12.46 0.24
C ASN A 221 -7.71 -11.75 -0.27
N PRO A 222 -7.28 -10.64 0.37
CA PRO A 222 -6.04 -9.97 0.02
C PRO A 222 -4.81 -10.91 0.08
N PRO A 223 -3.80 -10.70 -0.79
CA PRO A 223 -2.56 -11.48 -0.78
C PRO A 223 -1.73 -11.22 0.48
N SER A 224 -0.77 -12.10 0.76
CA SER A 224 0.25 -11.81 1.77
C SER A 224 1.22 -10.73 1.29
N ARG A 225 1.78 -9.96 2.23
CA ARG A 225 2.84 -8.98 1.94
C ARG A 225 4.03 -9.63 1.24
N ALA A 226 4.40 -10.87 1.61
CA ALA A 226 5.46 -11.65 0.96
C ALA A 226 5.20 -11.83 -0.55
N LYS A 227 3.95 -12.10 -0.96
CA LYS A 227 3.60 -12.26 -2.38
C LYS A 227 3.75 -10.95 -3.14
N VAL A 228 3.33 -9.84 -2.55
CA VAL A 228 3.46 -8.51 -3.14
C VAL A 228 4.93 -8.08 -3.24
N MET A 229 5.74 -8.28 -2.19
CA MET A 229 7.19 -8.02 -2.23
C MET A 229 7.88 -8.85 -3.30
N SER A 230 7.48 -10.10 -3.49
CA SER A 230 8.03 -10.98 -4.54
C SER A 230 7.67 -10.49 -5.94
N ALA A 231 6.44 -10.00 -6.15
CA ALA A 231 6.02 -9.39 -7.39
C ALA A 231 6.78 -8.08 -7.69
N ALA A 232 6.92 -7.21 -6.69
CA ALA A 232 7.68 -5.98 -6.81
C ALA A 232 9.17 -6.24 -7.08
N ALA A 233 9.77 -7.23 -6.40
CA ALA A 233 11.15 -7.63 -6.63
C ALA A 233 11.39 -8.06 -8.08
N ARG A 234 10.53 -8.92 -8.64
CA ARG A 234 10.61 -9.33 -10.06
C ARG A 234 10.50 -8.13 -11.00
N LYS A 235 9.58 -7.21 -10.70
CA LYS A 235 9.33 -6.04 -11.54
C LYS A 235 10.52 -5.07 -11.60
N TYR A 236 11.25 -4.93 -10.50
CA TYR A 236 12.34 -3.96 -10.38
C TYR A 236 13.73 -4.58 -10.31
N ASP A 237 13.89 -5.84 -10.71
CA ASP A 237 15.17 -6.58 -10.62
C ASP A 237 15.80 -6.49 -9.20
N LEU A 238 14.97 -6.59 -8.17
CA LEU A 238 15.42 -6.62 -6.77
C LEU A 238 15.28 -8.03 -6.20
N THR A 239 15.47 -8.16 -4.90
CA THR A 239 15.11 -9.36 -4.13
C THR A 239 14.06 -8.99 -3.10
N PRO A 240 13.11 -9.89 -2.77
CA PRO A 240 12.16 -9.62 -1.70
C PRO A 240 12.87 -9.51 -0.34
N GLN A 241 14.04 -10.13 -0.17
CA GLN A 241 14.88 -9.98 1.02
C GLN A 241 15.37 -8.53 1.21
N LEU A 242 15.83 -7.86 0.13
CA LEU A 242 16.25 -6.46 0.22
C LEU A 242 15.08 -5.53 0.53
N ILE A 243 13.94 -5.73 -0.15
CA ILE A 243 12.72 -4.94 0.08
C ILE A 243 12.24 -5.14 1.53
N GLY A 244 12.17 -6.40 1.98
CA GLY A 244 11.79 -6.76 3.33
C GLY A 244 12.72 -6.16 4.38
N ALA A 245 14.04 -6.12 4.13
CA ALA A 245 15.02 -5.54 5.05
C ALA A 245 14.81 -4.03 5.25
N ILE A 246 14.59 -3.29 4.16
CA ILE A 246 14.28 -1.85 4.22
C ILE A 246 12.99 -1.64 5.02
N ILE A 247 11.91 -2.34 4.65
CA ILE A 247 10.61 -2.19 5.33
C ILE A 247 10.70 -2.61 6.81
N LEU A 248 11.41 -3.68 7.14
CA LEU A 248 11.55 -4.12 8.54
C LEU A 248 12.32 -3.12 9.38
N ALA A 249 13.36 -2.49 8.83
CA ALA A 249 14.05 -1.40 9.51
C ALA A 249 13.10 -0.23 9.79
N GLU A 250 12.39 0.27 8.77
CA GLU A 250 11.39 1.34 8.95
C GLU A 250 10.33 0.94 9.98
N GLN A 251 9.81 -0.29 9.92
CA GLN A 251 8.75 -0.75 10.83
C GLN A 251 9.22 -1.02 12.26
N ARG A 252 10.51 -1.32 12.48
CA ARG A 252 11.09 -1.37 13.83
C ARG A 252 11.16 0.03 14.43
N ASP A 253 11.55 1.01 13.65
CA ASP A 253 11.57 2.42 14.04
C ASP A 253 10.23 3.14 13.75
N GLN A 254 9.12 2.41 13.92
CA GLN A 254 7.76 2.92 13.76
C GLN A 254 6.89 2.58 14.97
N THR A 255 6.00 3.51 15.34
CA THR A 255 4.92 3.25 16.30
C THR A 255 3.53 3.42 15.70
N ARG A 256 2.52 2.90 16.38
CA ARG A 256 1.10 3.18 16.07
C ARG A 256 0.78 4.69 16.11
N ASP A 257 1.31 5.41 17.10
CA ASP A 257 1.08 6.86 17.23
C ASP A 257 1.73 7.61 16.06
N GLU A 258 2.92 7.20 15.65
CA GLU A 258 3.59 7.75 14.48
C GLU A 258 2.80 7.52 13.19
N ASP A 259 2.26 6.32 12.94
CA ASP A 259 1.37 6.06 11.80
C ASP A 259 0.16 7.03 11.79
N ALA A 260 -0.43 7.29 12.96
CA ALA A 260 -1.53 8.24 13.08
C ALA A 260 -1.08 9.66 12.72
N LYS A 261 0.07 10.12 13.22
CA LYS A 261 0.60 11.46 12.90
C LYS A 261 0.98 11.56 11.44
N ASP A 262 1.65 10.56 10.87
CA ASP A 262 2.11 10.53 9.49
C ASP A 262 0.96 10.73 8.51
N TYR A 263 -0.12 9.94 8.66
CA TYR A 263 -1.28 10.06 7.79
C TYR A 263 -2.08 11.34 8.08
N GLN A 264 -2.46 11.59 9.34
CA GLN A 264 -3.36 12.71 9.68
C GLN A 264 -2.70 14.06 9.38
N ALA A 265 -1.39 14.22 9.57
CA ALA A 265 -0.69 15.44 9.20
C ALA A 265 -0.65 15.65 7.67
N ALA A 266 -0.46 14.59 6.89
CA ALA A 266 -0.44 14.64 5.42
C ALA A 266 -1.79 15.03 4.81
N VAL A 267 -2.90 14.62 5.44
CA VAL A 267 -4.25 14.92 4.95
C VAL A 267 -4.94 16.07 5.68
N SER A 268 -4.29 16.67 6.69
CA SER A 268 -4.74 17.90 7.34
C SER A 268 -4.73 19.11 6.38
N ILE A 269 -5.19 20.27 6.86
CA ILE A 269 -5.07 21.54 6.12
C ILE A 269 -3.60 21.91 5.82
N LYS A 270 -2.65 21.44 6.63
CA LYS A 270 -1.22 21.68 6.43
C LYS A 270 -0.63 20.89 5.26
N SER A 271 -1.30 19.81 4.86
CA SER A 271 -0.84 18.92 3.78
C SER A 271 0.63 18.51 3.94
N ALA A 272 1.02 18.12 5.16
CA ALA A 272 2.42 17.89 5.55
C ALA A 272 3.11 16.90 4.60
N ASN A 273 4.44 16.98 4.53
CA ASN A 273 5.26 16.11 3.67
C ASN A 273 5.90 14.99 4.47
N THR A 274 5.08 14.23 5.18
CA THR A 274 5.48 13.07 5.98
C THR A 274 5.88 11.90 5.10
N SER A 275 6.65 10.98 5.69
CA SER A 275 6.83 9.60 5.26
C SER A 275 5.64 8.78 5.77
N ILE A 276 5.13 7.83 4.97
CA ILE A 276 3.88 7.10 5.30
C ILE A 276 4.05 5.61 5.00
N GLY A 277 3.48 4.77 5.86
CA GLY A 277 3.22 3.36 5.61
C GLY A 277 4.46 2.46 5.70
N LEU A 278 4.36 1.26 5.12
CA LEU A 278 5.34 0.18 5.31
C LEU A 278 6.80 0.61 5.15
N GLY A 279 7.17 1.19 4.01
CA GLY A 279 8.52 1.65 3.73
C GLY A 279 8.73 3.14 3.97
N GLN A 280 7.87 3.81 4.75
CA GLN A 280 8.03 5.22 5.12
C GLN A 280 8.29 6.12 3.90
N VAL A 281 7.45 5.99 2.87
CA VAL A 281 7.63 6.73 1.62
C VAL A 281 7.11 8.16 1.78
N VAL A 282 7.95 9.15 1.46
CA VAL A 282 7.57 10.57 1.52
C VAL A 282 6.59 10.93 0.41
N VAL A 283 5.51 11.66 0.75
CA VAL A 283 4.43 12.01 -0.19
C VAL A 283 4.93 12.70 -1.47
N SER A 284 5.80 13.71 -1.34
CA SER A 284 6.38 14.39 -2.51
C SER A 284 7.32 13.51 -3.32
N THR A 285 8.03 12.56 -2.70
CA THR A 285 8.87 11.57 -3.39
C THR A 285 7.99 10.64 -4.24
N ALA A 286 6.85 10.19 -3.69
CA ALA A 286 5.87 9.39 -4.44
C ALA A 286 5.34 10.11 -5.68
N ILE A 287 5.04 11.40 -5.56
CA ILE A 287 4.58 12.24 -6.68
C ILE A 287 5.71 12.47 -7.69
N LYS A 288 6.88 12.96 -7.22
CA LYS A 288 8.01 13.37 -8.06
C LYS A 288 8.55 12.23 -8.93
N TYR A 289 8.64 11.02 -8.38
CA TYR A 289 9.18 9.85 -9.07
C TYR A 289 8.09 8.90 -9.60
N GLU A 290 6.83 9.37 -9.61
CA GLU A 290 5.65 8.64 -10.06
C GLU A 290 5.62 7.20 -9.53
N LEU A 291 5.71 7.03 -8.22
CA LEU A 291 6.02 5.74 -7.61
C LEU A 291 4.93 4.66 -7.77
N PHE A 292 3.73 5.03 -8.22
CA PHE A 292 2.63 4.10 -8.53
C PHE A 292 2.54 3.68 -10.01
N THR A 293 3.54 4.03 -10.83
CA THR A 293 3.52 3.84 -12.29
C THR A 293 3.14 2.44 -12.74
N ASP A 294 3.57 1.42 -12.02
CA ASP A 294 3.42 0.02 -12.43
C ASP A 294 2.14 -0.64 -11.89
N LEU A 295 1.37 0.10 -11.07
CA LEU A 295 0.06 -0.30 -10.56
C LEU A 295 -1.09 0.51 -11.16
N LEU A 296 -0.86 1.79 -11.48
CA LEU A 296 -1.91 2.70 -11.97
C LEU A 296 -1.55 3.28 -13.35
N GLY A 297 -2.54 3.29 -14.23
CA GLY A 297 -2.47 3.95 -15.52
C GLY A 297 -2.16 5.44 -15.39
N GLN A 298 -1.50 6.01 -16.40
CA GLN A 298 -1.13 7.43 -16.40
C GLN A 298 -2.32 8.39 -16.21
N PRO A 299 -3.51 8.16 -16.82
CA PRO A 299 -4.67 9.04 -16.60
C PRO A 299 -5.09 9.10 -15.13
N VAL A 300 -5.15 7.95 -14.46
CA VAL A 300 -5.49 7.85 -13.04
C VAL A 300 -4.45 8.60 -12.20
N ARG A 301 -3.16 8.30 -12.40
CA ARG A 301 -2.05 8.94 -11.64
C ARG A 301 -2.05 10.46 -11.75
N ARG A 302 -2.27 11.01 -12.95
CA ARG A 302 -2.31 12.46 -13.17
C ARG A 302 -3.50 13.14 -12.49
N GLY A 303 -4.60 12.41 -12.27
CA GLY A 303 -5.79 12.90 -11.58
C GLY A 303 -5.73 12.80 -10.06
N LEU A 304 -4.71 12.14 -9.48
CA LEU A 304 -4.61 11.98 -8.03
C LEU A 304 -4.25 13.30 -7.35
N SER A 305 -5.06 13.68 -6.36
CA SER A 305 -4.70 14.77 -5.45
C SER A 305 -3.53 14.39 -4.54
N ARG A 306 -2.85 15.37 -3.94
CA ARG A 306 -1.79 15.12 -2.96
C ARG A 306 -2.26 14.21 -1.81
N LYS A 307 -3.48 14.43 -1.31
CA LYS A 307 -4.07 13.65 -0.22
C LYS A 307 -4.44 12.24 -0.67
N ALA A 308 -4.92 12.08 -1.91
CA ALA A 308 -5.15 10.77 -2.50
C ALA A 308 -3.83 9.96 -2.61
N VAL A 309 -2.72 10.60 -2.98
CA VAL A 309 -1.39 9.95 -2.97
C VAL A 309 -0.98 9.54 -1.55
N ALA A 310 -1.16 10.42 -0.55
CA ALA A 310 -0.90 10.09 0.85
C ALA A 310 -1.74 8.90 1.35
N THR A 311 -3.03 8.85 0.97
CA THR A 311 -3.93 7.73 1.30
C THR A 311 -3.51 6.44 0.60
N LEU A 312 -3.09 6.48 -0.66
CA LEU A 312 -2.56 5.29 -1.34
C LEU A 312 -1.27 4.76 -0.69
N LEU A 313 -0.42 5.62 -0.12
CA LEU A 313 0.75 5.18 0.64
C LEU A 313 0.40 4.45 1.94
N ALA A 314 -0.82 4.59 2.46
CA ALA A 314 -1.31 3.80 3.59
C ALA A 314 -1.89 2.43 3.16
N SER A 315 -1.99 2.14 1.85
CA SER A 315 -2.36 0.83 1.33
C SER A 315 -1.10 0.03 1.02
N ASP A 316 -0.91 -1.09 1.72
CA ASP A 316 0.36 -1.82 1.77
C ASP A 316 0.92 -2.19 0.38
N GLU A 317 0.08 -2.61 -0.56
CA GLU A 317 0.50 -3.00 -1.90
C GLU A 317 1.04 -1.84 -2.72
N PHE A 318 0.42 -0.66 -2.60
CA PHE A 318 0.89 0.56 -3.25
C PHE A 318 2.19 1.02 -2.60
N ASN A 319 2.29 0.93 -1.27
CA ASN A 319 3.49 1.28 -0.54
C ASN A 319 4.67 0.36 -0.89
N ILE A 320 4.48 -0.96 -0.90
CA ILE A 320 5.53 -1.94 -1.27
C ILE A 320 6.06 -1.69 -2.69
N PHE A 321 5.16 -1.47 -3.67
CA PHE A 321 5.59 -1.15 -5.03
C PHE A 321 6.29 0.20 -5.14
N ALA A 322 5.84 1.20 -4.37
CA ALA A 322 6.50 2.50 -4.32
C ALA A 322 7.91 2.41 -3.72
N THR A 323 8.05 1.72 -2.59
CA THR A 323 9.34 1.43 -1.95
C THR A 323 10.28 0.70 -2.89
N ALA A 324 9.84 -0.39 -3.51
CA ALA A 324 10.67 -1.16 -4.44
C ALA A 324 11.11 -0.35 -5.67
N ARG A 325 10.20 0.44 -6.23
CA ARG A 325 10.51 1.36 -7.35
C ARG A 325 11.55 2.40 -6.93
N TYR A 326 11.41 2.96 -5.72
CA TYR A 326 12.34 3.96 -5.21
C TYR A 326 13.72 3.37 -4.88
N ILE A 327 13.79 2.16 -4.30
CA ILE A 327 15.05 1.43 -4.11
C ILE A 327 15.78 1.25 -5.46
N ARG A 328 15.06 0.80 -6.49
CA ARG A 328 15.63 0.66 -7.84
C ARG A 328 16.04 2.01 -8.43
N TYR A 329 15.29 3.08 -8.21
CA TYR A 329 15.70 4.43 -8.61
C TYR A 329 17.02 4.85 -7.94
N VAL A 330 17.15 4.69 -6.62
CA VAL A 330 18.37 5.04 -5.87
C VAL A 330 19.56 4.20 -6.35
N ALA A 331 19.38 2.90 -6.57
CA ALA A 331 20.41 2.02 -7.12
C ALA A 331 20.83 2.44 -8.54
N ASN A 332 19.87 2.74 -9.42
CA ASN A 332 20.17 3.20 -10.78
C ASN A 332 20.85 4.57 -10.79
N LEU A 333 20.56 5.45 -9.84
CA LEU A 333 21.25 6.72 -9.68
C LEU A 333 22.70 6.51 -9.21
N ALA A 334 22.93 5.51 -8.34
CA ALA A 334 24.25 5.13 -7.85
C ALA A 334 25.19 4.69 -8.98
N SER A 335 24.68 3.85 -9.89
CA SER A 335 25.47 3.29 -11.00
C SER A 335 25.94 4.32 -12.02
N GLN A 336 25.41 5.54 -11.93
CA GLN A 336 25.78 6.68 -12.76
C GLN A 336 26.77 7.62 -12.06
N GLN A 337 27.07 7.41 -10.77
CA GLN A 337 27.99 8.27 -10.02
C GLN A 337 29.45 7.95 -10.31
N ASP A 338 30.32 8.92 -10.03
CA ASP A 338 31.76 8.74 -9.98
C ASP A 338 32.20 8.61 -8.52
N LEU A 339 32.69 7.42 -8.12
CA LEU A 339 33.11 7.15 -6.75
C LEU A 339 34.21 8.10 -6.25
N ARG A 340 35.00 8.71 -7.15
CA ARG A 340 35.99 9.73 -6.78
C ARG A 340 35.37 11.01 -6.23
N LYS A 341 34.11 11.28 -6.56
CA LYS A 341 33.32 12.42 -6.06
C LYS A 341 32.51 12.10 -4.81
N LEU A 342 32.59 10.86 -4.32
CA LEU A 342 31.90 10.38 -3.13
C LEU A 342 32.92 9.84 -2.09
N PRO A 343 33.86 10.69 -1.62
CA PRO A 343 34.94 10.24 -0.75
C PRO A 343 34.46 9.75 0.62
N LYS A 344 33.40 10.34 1.20
CA LYS A 344 32.86 9.86 2.48
C LYS A 344 32.15 8.52 2.30
N THR A 345 31.34 8.38 1.25
CA THR A 345 30.72 7.09 0.89
C THR A 345 31.79 6.01 0.70
N ARG A 346 32.85 6.29 -0.06
CA ARG A 346 33.96 5.34 -0.24
C ARG A 346 34.69 5.02 1.06
N GLY A 347 34.86 6.01 1.94
CA GLY A 347 35.50 5.81 3.23
C GLY A 347 34.70 4.90 4.16
N ALA A 348 33.38 5.08 4.21
CA ALA A 348 32.50 4.28 5.06
C ALA A 348 32.19 2.88 4.47
N PHE A 349 32.12 2.77 3.15
CA PHE A 349 31.76 1.57 2.42
C PHE A 349 32.85 1.23 1.39
N PRO A 350 34.04 0.79 1.84
CA PRO A 350 35.22 0.66 0.98
C PRO A 350 35.06 -0.37 -0.12
N SER A 351 34.13 -1.33 0.03
CA SER A 351 33.85 -2.38 -0.97
C SER A 351 32.63 -2.05 -1.85
N ILE A 352 32.14 -0.82 -1.82
CA ILE A 352 31.01 -0.42 -2.68
C ILE A 352 31.38 -0.55 -4.16
N ASP A 353 30.53 -1.25 -4.91
CA ASP A 353 30.62 -1.35 -6.37
C ASP A 353 29.43 -0.62 -7.01
N LEU A 354 29.67 0.60 -7.48
CA LEU A 354 28.62 1.41 -8.10
C LEU A 354 28.00 0.72 -9.33
N ARG A 355 28.79 -0.02 -10.12
CA ARG A 355 28.28 -0.68 -11.33
C ARG A 355 27.36 -1.85 -10.99
N ALA A 356 27.65 -2.57 -9.91
CA ALA A 356 26.82 -3.70 -9.48
C ALA A 356 25.36 -3.27 -9.24
N TYR A 357 25.11 -2.04 -8.78
CA TYR A 357 23.75 -1.53 -8.56
C TYR A 357 22.86 -1.56 -9.80
N ALA A 358 23.42 -1.54 -11.02
CA ALA A 358 22.63 -1.65 -12.25
C ALA A 358 21.94 -3.03 -12.40
N GLY A 359 22.45 -4.06 -11.73
CA GLY A 359 21.87 -5.41 -11.75
C GLY A 359 21.15 -5.79 -10.46
N ASN A 360 21.00 -7.10 -10.26
CA ASN A 360 20.25 -7.68 -9.16
C ASN A 360 21.04 -7.68 -7.82
N PRO A 361 20.37 -7.42 -6.66
CA PRO A 361 20.99 -7.45 -5.33
C PRO A 361 21.69 -8.75 -4.94
N ARG A 362 21.38 -9.89 -5.57
CA ARG A 362 22.12 -11.15 -5.35
C ARG A 362 23.61 -11.05 -5.67
N ASN A 363 23.99 -10.12 -6.55
CA ASN A 363 25.38 -9.92 -6.99
C ASN A 363 26.00 -8.65 -6.37
N TRP A 364 25.31 -7.98 -5.45
CA TRP A 364 25.82 -6.78 -4.83
C TRP A 364 26.76 -7.13 -3.67
N PRO A 365 27.90 -6.42 -3.53
CA PRO A 365 28.64 -6.41 -2.28
C PRO A 365 27.74 -6.05 -1.10
N ARG A 366 28.05 -6.54 0.10
CA ARG A 366 27.27 -6.18 1.30
C ARG A 366 27.29 -4.67 1.58
N ASP A 367 28.42 -4.02 1.28
CA ASP A 367 28.59 -2.57 1.35
C ASP A 367 27.64 -1.81 0.43
N ASN A 368 27.19 -2.39 -0.69
CA ASN A 368 26.15 -1.78 -1.51
C ASN A 368 24.79 -1.75 -0.79
N VAL A 369 24.46 -2.78 -0.03
CA VAL A 369 23.20 -2.78 0.74
C VAL A 369 23.26 -1.74 1.86
N ARG A 370 24.39 -1.67 2.56
CA ARG A 370 24.64 -0.68 3.62
C ARG A 370 24.62 0.76 3.11
N ALA A 371 25.30 1.04 2.01
CA ALA A 371 25.30 2.36 1.39
C ALA A 371 23.89 2.73 0.90
N LEU A 372 23.20 1.81 0.19
CA LEU A 372 21.84 2.08 -0.27
C LEU A 372 20.88 2.35 0.89
N ALA A 373 21.04 1.66 2.03
CA ALA A 373 20.27 1.93 3.23
C ALA A 373 20.45 3.39 3.68
N SER A 374 21.69 3.87 3.81
CA SER A 374 21.98 5.30 4.10
C SER A 374 21.22 6.21 3.14
N GLU A 375 21.36 5.96 1.84
CA GLU A 375 20.80 6.79 0.78
C GLU A 375 19.27 6.63 0.57
N TYR A 376 18.65 5.66 1.24
CA TYR A 376 17.19 5.49 1.26
C TYR A 376 16.55 6.40 2.31
N THR A 377 17.12 6.43 3.51
CA THR A 377 16.62 7.27 4.63
C THR A 377 17.07 8.72 4.50
N SER A 378 18.18 8.98 3.78
CA SER A 378 18.71 10.33 3.52
C SER A 378 18.51 10.75 2.05
N ARG A 379 19.11 11.88 1.68
CA ARG A 379 19.16 12.33 0.29
C ARG A 379 20.14 11.46 -0.49
N PRO A 380 19.75 10.82 -1.60
CA PRO A 380 20.60 9.83 -2.24
C PRO A 380 21.81 10.43 -2.95
N TRP A 381 22.98 9.87 -2.64
CA TRP A 381 24.29 10.10 -3.27
C TRP A 381 24.78 11.54 -3.19
N ASP A 382 24.50 12.23 -2.07
CA ASP A 382 25.02 13.57 -1.78
C ASP A 382 26.29 13.56 -0.90
N ASP A 383 26.85 12.36 -0.68
CA ASP A 383 28.02 12.07 0.18
C ASP A 383 27.78 12.37 1.69
N ASN A 384 26.51 12.57 2.12
CA ASN A 384 26.14 12.69 3.54
C ASN A 384 25.45 11.41 4.02
N LEU A 385 26.14 10.68 4.88
CA LEU A 385 25.74 9.33 5.27
C LEU A 385 24.92 9.33 6.55
N SER A 386 23.89 8.48 6.60
CA SER A 386 23.24 8.13 7.86
C SER A 386 24.19 7.25 8.68
N PRO A 387 24.52 7.61 9.94
CA PRO A 387 25.53 6.89 10.72
C PRO A 387 25.07 5.50 11.20
N GLY A 388 23.80 5.37 11.60
CA GLY A 388 23.28 4.15 12.23
C GLY A 388 22.45 3.25 11.30
N TRP A 389 21.77 3.84 10.32
CA TRP A 389 20.83 3.12 9.44
C TRP A 389 21.47 2.01 8.59
N PRO A 390 22.71 2.16 8.06
CA PRO A 390 23.38 1.10 7.31
C PRO A 390 23.46 -0.21 8.07
N MET A 391 23.88 -0.19 9.33
CA MET A 391 23.99 -1.39 10.17
C MET A 391 22.60 -1.94 10.56
N PHE A 392 21.65 -1.05 10.82
CA PHE A 392 20.30 -1.43 11.23
C PHE A 392 19.56 -2.22 10.13
N VAL A 393 19.65 -1.74 8.89
CA VAL A 393 19.11 -2.44 7.71
C VAL A 393 19.94 -3.68 7.39
N ASP A 394 21.26 -3.64 7.61
CA ASP A 394 22.14 -4.79 7.40
C ASP A 394 21.74 -5.99 8.27
N ASP A 395 21.40 -5.77 9.54
CA ASP A 395 20.92 -6.81 10.45
C ASP A 395 19.55 -7.38 10.00
N ALA A 396 18.64 -6.49 9.56
CA ALA A 396 17.37 -6.92 8.97
C ALA A 396 17.60 -7.76 7.69
N TYR A 397 18.53 -7.35 6.82
CA TYR A 397 18.85 -8.09 5.61
C TYR A 397 19.52 -9.43 5.93
N ALA A 398 20.33 -9.52 6.98
CA ALA A 398 20.86 -10.81 7.45
C ALA A 398 19.72 -11.75 7.90
N THR A 399 18.72 -11.21 8.60
CA THR A 399 17.53 -11.97 9.05
C THR A 399 16.73 -12.51 7.85
N PHE A 400 16.54 -11.72 6.80
CA PHE A 400 15.83 -12.15 5.59
C PHE A 400 16.62 -13.15 4.72
N LEU A 401 17.93 -13.27 4.91
CA LEU A 401 18.75 -14.31 4.28
C LEU A 401 18.78 -15.62 5.07
N ASP A 402 18.21 -15.65 6.28
CA ASP A 402 18.09 -16.87 7.07
C ASP A 402 17.27 -17.94 6.30
N PRO A 403 17.68 -19.23 6.32
CA PRO A 403 16.96 -20.31 5.64
C PRO A 403 15.49 -20.49 6.08
N GLY A 404 15.13 -20.00 7.27
CA GLY A 404 13.79 -19.96 7.81
C GLY A 404 12.87 -18.92 7.13
N MET A 405 13.43 -18.00 6.34
CA MET A 405 12.66 -17.03 5.55
C MET A 405 12.43 -17.51 4.13
N ARG A 406 11.16 -17.58 3.72
CA ARG A 406 10.76 -18.04 2.38
C ARG A 406 9.77 -17.07 1.74
N PHE A 407 9.93 -16.86 0.45
CA PHE A 407 9.08 -15.99 -0.37
C PHE A 407 8.43 -16.79 -1.51
N PRO A 408 7.14 -16.55 -1.83
CA PRO A 408 6.36 -17.30 -2.81
C PRO A 408 6.32 -16.73 -4.24
#